data_AF-A0A2J6WWF9-F1
#
_entry.id   AF-A0A2J6WWF9-F1
#
_cell.length_a   1.000
_cell.length_b   1.000
_cell.length_c   1.000
_cell.angle_alpha   90.00
_cell.angle_beta   90.00
_cell.angle_gamma   90.00
#
_symmetry.space_group_name_H-M   'P 1'
#
loop_
_entity.id
_entity.type
_entity.pdbx_description
1 polymer ?
#
loop_
_entity_poly.entity_id
_entity_poly.type
_entity_poly.pdbx_seq_one_letter_code
_entity_poly.pdbx_strand_id
1 'polypeptide(L)'
;MKKRTILRNGVTLIISLTVILIWVLTYGAFIYTLLGGYALGVKVPLYVVIFPLFAGYVPFPSKEVYWLLFTFIVITISGIFILRDFFGYVKKPDHRENFGRFSELFAVVISFTLLSYFISVIFTQQSNPFGNPVSSEPTNVILLSLMHAPVWEEIVYRTLLLGLPLYLISFRNKLPWYRAFVGGGFSVKNRSSIIMLLLSSFFFGSAHLYSWEPAKFPSVFIAGIILGYVFLRYGIYASITMHFLVDFSGSYSFLNGQLWIIASTILGLFMILWFVVGIPYYFIYLGEIFSGKKVDRSKEKEMENLVLGYRIQCPYCGFDQFRYLEDGSLQCLRCGSKFRLEKK
;
A
#
# COMPACT_ATOMS: atom_id res chain seq x y z
N MET A 1 -31.12 -1.65 0.35
CA MET A 1 -29.70 -1.79 0.81
C MET A 1 -28.99 -3.04 0.28
N LYS A 2 -29.62 -4.24 0.29
CA LYS A 2 -28.98 -5.52 -0.11
C LYS A 2 -28.44 -5.54 -1.55
N LYS A 3 -29.24 -5.09 -2.54
CA LYS A 3 -28.84 -5.02 -3.97
C LYS A 3 -27.65 -4.10 -4.25
N ARG A 4 -27.57 -2.93 -3.58
CA ARG A 4 -26.42 -2.01 -3.68
C ARG A 4 -25.14 -2.60 -3.09
N THR A 5 -25.26 -3.44 -2.06
CA THR A 5 -24.11 -4.10 -1.43
C THR A 5 -23.57 -5.22 -2.32
N ILE A 6 -24.46 -6.01 -2.94
CA ILE A 6 -24.09 -7.07 -3.89
C ILE A 6 -23.38 -6.49 -5.12
N LEU A 7 -23.92 -5.41 -5.70
CA LEU A 7 -23.31 -4.77 -6.87
C LEU A 7 -21.91 -4.23 -6.56
N ARG A 8 -21.74 -3.55 -5.42
CA ARG A 8 -20.43 -3.06 -4.99
C ARG A 8 -19.44 -4.22 -4.82
N ASN A 9 -19.83 -5.28 -4.12
CA ASN A 9 -18.96 -6.44 -3.92
C ASN A 9 -18.52 -7.10 -5.23
N GLY A 10 -19.42 -7.19 -6.23
CA GLY A 10 -19.08 -7.69 -7.56
C GLY A 10 -18.06 -6.79 -8.29
N VAL A 11 -18.26 -5.48 -8.24
CA VAL A 11 -17.32 -4.50 -8.83
C VAL A 11 -15.95 -4.58 -8.12
N THR A 12 -15.91 -4.59 -6.79
CA THR A 12 -14.66 -4.72 -6.03
C THR A 12 -13.92 -6.01 -6.36
N LEU A 13 -14.63 -7.13 -6.56
CA LEU A 13 -14.01 -8.39 -6.96
C LEU A 13 -13.38 -8.30 -8.36
N ILE A 14 -14.07 -7.67 -9.33
CA ILE A 14 -13.52 -7.45 -10.67
C ILE A 14 -12.24 -6.61 -10.60
N ILE A 15 -12.24 -5.51 -9.85
CA ILE A 15 -11.04 -4.69 -9.65
C ILE A 15 -9.93 -5.51 -8.99
N SER A 16 -10.28 -6.32 -7.99
CA SER A 16 -9.30 -7.15 -7.28
C SER A 16 -8.64 -8.16 -8.22
N LEU A 17 -9.41 -8.77 -9.12
CA LEU A 17 -8.89 -9.69 -10.13
C LEU A 17 -7.97 -8.99 -11.12
N THR A 18 -8.32 -7.78 -11.60
CA THR A 18 -7.45 -7.04 -12.52
C THR A 18 -6.16 -6.58 -11.85
N VAL A 19 -6.21 -6.19 -10.57
CA VAL A 19 -5.01 -5.83 -9.78
C VAL A 19 -4.08 -7.03 -9.63
N ILE A 20 -4.61 -8.22 -9.33
CA ILE A 20 -3.79 -9.45 -9.25
C ILE A 20 -3.21 -9.84 -10.60
N LEU A 21 -3.97 -9.70 -11.68
CA LEU A 21 -3.46 -9.98 -13.02
C LEU A 21 -2.30 -9.03 -13.39
N ILE A 22 -2.44 -7.73 -13.12
CA ILE A 22 -1.33 -6.80 -13.33
C ILE A 22 -0.16 -7.10 -12.40
N TRP A 23 -0.39 -7.47 -11.13
CA TRP A 23 0.67 -7.92 -10.24
C TRP A 23 1.50 -9.07 -10.85
N VAL A 24 0.84 -10.09 -11.39
CA VAL A 24 1.53 -11.23 -12.03
C VAL A 24 2.34 -10.78 -13.24
N LEU A 25 1.77 -9.95 -14.13
CA LEU A 25 2.46 -9.45 -15.32
C LEU A 25 3.65 -8.54 -14.96
N THR A 26 3.47 -7.64 -13.99
CA THR A 26 4.50 -6.70 -13.55
C THR A 26 5.63 -7.41 -12.83
N TYR A 27 5.31 -8.43 -12.02
CA TYR A 27 6.31 -9.29 -11.40
C TYR A 27 7.06 -10.15 -12.43
N GLY A 28 6.37 -10.63 -13.47
CA GLY A 28 7.01 -11.30 -14.60
C GLY A 28 7.99 -10.39 -15.36
N ALA A 29 7.59 -9.13 -15.61
CA ALA A 29 8.47 -8.13 -16.21
C ALA A 29 9.70 -7.89 -15.34
N PHE A 30 9.52 -7.83 -14.02
CA PHE A 30 10.59 -7.61 -13.07
C PHE A 30 11.62 -8.75 -13.08
N ILE A 31 11.16 -10.01 -13.11
CA ILE A 31 12.03 -11.18 -13.28
C ILE A 31 12.75 -11.12 -14.63
N TYR A 32 12.04 -10.79 -15.71
CA TYR A 32 12.63 -10.67 -17.04
C TYR A 32 13.72 -9.59 -17.09
N THR A 33 13.49 -8.43 -16.48
CA THR A 33 14.47 -7.34 -16.37
C THR A 33 15.71 -7.77 -15.59
N LEU A 34 15.54 -8.49 -14.47
CA LEU A 34 16.64 -9.01 -13.67
C LEU A 34 17.47 -10.06 -14.41
N LEU A 35 16.81 -11.08 -14.97
CA LEU A 35 17.48 -12.20 -15.65
C LEU A 35 18.13 -11.76 -16.97
N GLY A 36 17.53 -10.81 -17.68
CA GLY A 36 18.09 -10.24 -18.90
C GLY A 36 19.28 -9.29 -18.65
N GLY A 37 19.65 -9.04 -17.39
CA GLY A 37 20.75 -8.15 -17.04
C GLY A 37 20.52 -6.68 -17.38
N TYR A 38 19.27 -6.29 -17.68
CA TYR A 38 18.90 -4.94 -18.09
C TYR A 38 19.14 -3.89 -17.01
N ALA A 39 19.32 -4.29 -15.75
CA ALA A 39 19.61 -3.39 -14.63
C ALA A 39 21.05 -3.49 -14.12
N LEU A 40 21.92 -4.27 -14.77
CA LEU A 40 23.32 -4.48 -14.35
C LEU A 40 24.24 -3.36 -14.87
N GLY A 41 25.27 -3.03 -14.09
CA GLY A 41 26.28 -2.04 -14.46
C GLY A 41 25.83 -0.59 -14.26
N VAL A 42 24.73 -0.38 -13.53
CA VAL A 42 24.19 0.94 -13.19
C VAL A 42 24.40 1.18 -11.71
N LYS A 43 25.13 2.24 -11.38
CA LYS A 43 25.38 2.65 -9.99
C LYS A 43 24.05 2.89 -9.28
N VAL A 44 23.72 2.03 -8.32
CA VAL A 44 22.53 2.20 -7.46
C VAL A 44 22.66 3.53 -6.70
N PRO A 45 21.72 4.47 -6.89
CA PRO A 45 21.73 5.71 -6.14
C PRO A 45 21.22 5.42 -4.72
N LEU A 46 22.12 5.36 -3.73
CA LEU A 46 21.69 5.38 -2.34
C LEU A 46 21.52 6.84 -1.91
N TYR A 47 20.28 7.21 -1.64
CA TYR A 47 19.93 8.56 -1.20
C TYR A 47 20.09 8.65 0.31
N VAL A 48 21.09 9.37 0.81
CA VAL A 48 21.20 9.61 2.26
C VAL A 48 20.15 10.66 2.65
N VAL A 49 19.21 10.29 3.51
CA VAL A 49 18.16 11.21 4.00
C VAL A 49 18.79 12.29 4.88
N ILE A 50 18.94 13.50 4.35
CA ILE A 50 19.20 14.70 5.14
C ILE A 50 17.84 15.42 5.27
N PHE A 51 17.20 15.26 6.43
CA PHE A 51 15.89 15.82 6.72
C PHE A 51 15.88 17.36 6.56
N PRO A 52 14.82 18.01 6.02
CA PRO A 52 13.62 17.48 5.36
C PRO A 52 13.71 17.53 3.82
N LEU A 53 14.81 18.05 3.29
CA LEU A 53 15.06 18.29 1.87
C LEU A 53 16.51 17.94 1.63
N PHE A 54 16.74 16.73 1.11
CA PHE A 54 17.77 16.34 0.16
C PHE A 54 18.33 14.94 0.43
N ALA A 55 18.64 14.33 -0.71
CA ALA A 55 19.37 13.11 -0.85
C ALA A 55 20.81 13.43 -1.28
N GLY A 56 21.79 13.08 -0.45
CA GLY A 56 23.16 12.94 -0.92
C GLY A 56 23.27 11.69 -1.79
N TYR A 57 23.87 11.82 -2.98
CA TYR A 57 24.22 10.68 -3.83
C TYR A 57 25.46 10.01 -3.26
N VAL A 58 25.30 8.81 -2.71
CA VAL A 58 26.44 7.93 -2.48
C VAL A 58 26.42 6.90 -3.60
N PRO A 59 27.31 7.00 -4.61
CA PRO A 59 27.47 5.89 -5.54
C PRO A 59 27.82 4.67 -4.69
N PHE A 60 27.10 3.57 -4.91
CA PHE A 60 27.39 2.30 -4.25
C PHE A 60 28.16 1.39 -5.22
N PRO A 61 29.41 1.72 -5.62
CA PRO A 61 30.13 0.94 -6.59
C PRO A 61 30.41 -0.44 -5.98
N SER A 62 30.30 -1.50 -6.78
CA SER A 62 30.64 -2.91 -6.48
C SER A 62 29.63 -3.77 -5.70
N LYS A 63 28.44 -3.27 -5.33
CA LYS A 63 27.42 -4.08 -4.62
C LYS A 63 26.00 -4.02 -5.20
N GLU A 64 25.86 -3.56 -6.44
CA GLU A 64 24.57 -3.45 -7.16
C GLU A 64 23.80 -4.78 -7.17
N VAL A 65 24.51 -5.90 -7.35
CA VAL A 65 23.92 -7.26 -7.32
C VAL A 65 23.27 -7.55 -5.97
N TYR A 66 23.91 -7.20 -4.85
CA TYR A 66 23.32 -7.41 -3.52
C TYR A 66 22.08 -6.57 -3.30
N TRP A 67 22.07 -5.34 -3.83
CA TRP A 67 20.90 -4.47 -3.77
C TRP A 67 19.75 -5.02 -4.62
N LEU A 68 20.03 -5.45 -5.85
CA LEU A 68 19.04 -6.09 -6.73
C LEU A 68 18.47 -7.38 -6.12
N LEU A 69 19.31 -8.19 -5.47
CA LEU A 69 18.86 -9.35 -4.72
C LEU A 69 17.97 -8.96 -3.54
N PHE A 70 18.33 -7.90 -2.81
CA PHE A 70 17.53 -7.38 -1.71
C PHE A 70 16.16 -6.89 -2.19
N THR A 71 16.10 -6.06 -3.24
CA THR A 71 14.82 -5.59 -3.80
C THR A 71 13.99 -6.75 -4.32
N PHE A 72 14.61 -7.72 -5.00
CA PHE A 72 13.96 -8.95 -5.43
C PHE A 72 13.31 -9.70 -4.26
N ILE A 73 14.04 -9.95 -3.19
CA ILE A 73 13.53 -10.64 -1.99
C ILE A 73 12.36 -9.87 -1.37
N VAL A 74 12.50 -8.55 -1.18
CA VAL A 74 11.49 -7.71 -0.52
C VAL A 74 10.20 -7.64 -1.34
N ILE A 75 10.31 -7.42 -2.65
CA ILE A 75 9.16 -7.37 -3.56
C ILE A 75 8.47 -8.74 -3.62
N THR A 76 9.24 -9.83 -3.68
CA THR A 76 8.71 -11.20 -3.68
C THR A 76 7.93 -11.50 -2.40
N ILE A 77 8.51 -11.23 -1.23
CA ILE A 77 7.85 -11.44 0.07
C ILE A 77 6.58 -10.60 0.17
N SER A 78 6.63 -9.34 -0.28
CA SER A 78 5.47 -8.45 -0.27
C SER A 78 4.34 -8.96 -1.15
N GLY A 79 4.70 -9.45 -2.35
CA GLY A 79 3.81 -10.14 -3.26
C GLY A 79 3.13 -11.37 -2.67
N ILE A 80 3.88 -12.22 -1.96
CA ILE A 80 3.33 -13.41 -1.29
C ILE A 80 2.26 -13.00 -0.26
N PHE A 81 2.50 -11.95 0.53
CA PHE A 81 1.51 -11.47 1.48
C PHE A 81 0.27 -10.86 0.81
N ILE A 82 0.45 -10.15 -0.30
CA ILE A 82 -0.67 -9.64 -1.12
C ILE A 82 -1.49 -10.79 -1.72
N LEU A 83 -0.86 -11.84 -2.23
CA LEU A 83 -1.56 -13.03 -2.71
C LEU A 83 -2.34 -13.73 -1.59
N ARG A 84 -1.73 -13.88 -0.40
CA ARG A 84 -2.41 -14.40 0.79
C ARG A 84 -3.67 -13.58 1.11
N ASP A 85 -3.55 -12.27 1.11
CA ASP A 85 -4.65 -11.36 1.45
C ASP A 85 -5.77 -11.41 0.39
N PHE A 86 -5.41 -11.53 -0.89
CA PHE A 86 -6.35 -11.75 -1.99
C PHE A 86 -7.13 -13.06 -1.84
N PHE A 87 -6.45 -14.19 -1.60
CA PHE A 87 -7.14 -15.47 -1.40
C PHE A 87 -8.01 -15.46 -0.13
N GLY A 88 -7.57 -14.74 0.91
CA GLY A 88 -8.38 -14.49 2.11
C GLY A 88 -9.67 -13.71 1.78
N TYR A 89 -9.55 -12.67 0.95
CA TYR A 89 -10.68 -11.88 0.47
C TYR A 89 -11.65 -12.69 -0.39
N VAL A 90 -11.17 -13.50 -1.34
CA VAL A 90 -12.02 -14.35 -2.19
C VAL A 90 -12.81 -15.36 -1.35
N LYS A 91 -12.19 -15.95 -0.31
CA LYS A 91 -12.87 -16.87 0.60
C LYS A 91 -13.93 -16.19 1.47
N LYS A 92 -13.70 -14.93 1.88
CA LYS A 92 -14.57 -14.18 2.80
C LYS A 92 -14.71 -12.71 2.36
N PRO A 93 -15.54 -12.43 1.33
CA PRO A 93 -15.61 -11.10 0.72
C PRO A 93 -16.28 -10.04 1.61
N ASP A 94 -17.02 -10.42 2.66
CA ASP A 94 -17.75 -9.47 3.52
C ASP A 94 -16.87 -8.74 4.56
N HIS A 95 -15.62 -9.17 4.78
CA HIS A 95 -14.68 -8.47 5.65
C HIS A 95 -13.99 -7.33 4.88
N ARG A 96 -14.61 -6.15 4.90
CA ARG A 96 -14.25 -4.95 4.12
C ARG A 96 -12.91 -4.28 4.49
N GLU A 97 -12.24 -4.75 5.53
CA GLU A 97 -10.87 -4.31 5.83
C GLU A 97 -9.80 -5.10 5.05
N ASN A 98 -10.20 -6.02 4.17
CA ASN A 98 -9.29 -6.87 3.41
C ASN A 98 -8.90 -6.26 2.04
N PHE A 99 -8.17 -7.05 1.26
CA PHE A 99 -7.66 -6.78 -0.09
C PHE A 99 -8.60 -5.99 -1.03
N GLY A 100 -9.92 -6.15 -0.93
CA GLY A 100 -10.86 -5.34 -1.72
C GLY A 100 -10.67 -3.82 -1.56
N ARG A 101 -10.42 -3.33 -0.33
CA ARG A 101 -10.14 -1.90 -0.09
C ARG A 101 -8.79 -1.47 -0.66
N PHE A 102 -7.79 -2.36 -0.61
CA PHE A 102 -6.51 -2.15 -1.28
C PHE A 102 -6.69 -1.98 -2.80
N SER A 103 -7.49 -2.83 -3.44
CA SER A 103 -7.78 -2.74 -4.87
C SER A 103 -8.62 -1.51 -5.25
N GLU A 104 -9.59 -1.12 -4.41
CA GLU A 104 -10.35 0.13 -4.60
C GLU A 104 -9.43 1.35 -4.51
N LEU A 105 -8.53 1.39 -3.52
CA LEU A 105 -7.54 2.47 -3.38
C LEU A 105 -6.53 2.49 -4.52
N PHE A 106 -6.11 1.32 -5.02
CA PHE A 106 -5.27 1.23 -6.22
C PHE A 106 -5.96 1.88 -7.43
N ALA A 107 -7.25 1.57 -7.65
CA ALA A 107 -8.01 2.20 -8.73
C ALA A 107 -8.08 3.73 -8.56
N VAL A 108 -8.25 4.23 -7.32
CA VAL A 108 -8.21 5.68 -7.04
C VAL A 108 -6.85 6.30 -7.40
N VAL A 109 -5.72 5.66 -7.03
CA VAL A 109 -4.37 6.14 -7.41
C VAL A 109 -4.24 6.25 -8.92
N ILE A 110 -4.66 5.22 -9.66
CA ILE A 110 -4.60 5.22 -11.13
C ILE A 110 -5.53 6.28 -11.72
N SER A 111 -6.73 6.48 -11.16
CA SER A 111 -7.63 7.55 -11.60
C SER A 111 -6.98 8.93 -11.51
N PHE A 112 -6.31 9.24 -10.39
CA PHE A 112 -5.63 10.52 -10.22
C PHE A 112 -4.39 10.65 -11.12
N THR A 113 -3.66 9.55 -11.32
CA THR A 113 -2.52 9.52 -12.24
C THR A 113 -2.95 9.85 -13.66
N LEU A 114 -4.00 9.19 -14.16
CA LEU A 114 -4.55 9.47 -15.49
C LEU A 114 -5.24 10.83 -15.58
N LEU A 115 -5.90 11.29 -14.52
CA LEU A 115 -6.49 12.64 -14.49
C LEU A 115 -5.39 13.71 -14.64
N SER A 116 -4.30 13.60 -13.88
CA SER A 116 -3.15 14.50 -14.01
C SER A 116 -2.52 14.43 -15.40
N TYR A 117 -2.41 13.23 -15.98
CA TYR A 117 -1.97 13.04 -17.36
C TYR A 117 -2.88 13.74 -18.37
N PHE A 118 -4.21 13.57 -18.30
CA PHE A 118 -5.13 14.23 -19.25
C PHE A 118 -5.15 15.74 -19.09
N ILE A 119 -5.14 16.24 -17.85
CA ILE A 119 -5.00 17.67 -17.57
C ILE A 119 -3.71 18.19 -18.20
N SER A 120 -2.59 17.48 -18.03
CA SER A 120 -1.33 17.85 -18.67
C SER A 120 -1.44 17.99 -20.18
N VAL A 121 -1.97 16.99 -20.88
CA VAL A 121 -2.12 17.03 -22.35
C VAL A 121 -2.88 18.27 -22.77
N ILE A 122 -3.98 18.60 -22.07
CA ILE A 122 -4.83 19.76 -22.36
C ILE A 122 -4.06 21.08 -22.22
N PHE A 123 -3.26 21.23 -21.16
CA PHE A 123 -2.55 22.48 -20.88
C PHE A 123 -1.27 22.65 -21.71
N THR A 124 -0.56 21.57 -22.04
CA THR A 124 0.72 21.63 -22.76
C THR A 124 0.58 21.56 -24.27
N GLN A 125 -0.53 20.99 -24.76
CA GLN A 125 -0.71 20.60 -26.16
C GLN A 125 0.41 19.68 -26.69
N GLN A 126 1.16 19.01 -25.81
CA GLN A 126 2.21 18.07 -26.18
C GLN A 126 1.71 16.62 -26.05
N SER A 127 2.09 15.79 -27.02
CA SER A 127 1.84 14.33 -27.01
C SER A 127 2.74 13.58 -26.04
N ASN A 128 3.76 14.26 -25.48
CA ASN A 128 4.50 13.85 -24.28
C ASN A 128 3.95 14.63 -23.08
N PRO A 129 2.79 14.25 -22.53
CA PRO A 129 2.31 14.89 -21.33
C PRO A 129 3.21 14.62 -20.12
N PHE A 130 3.02 15.50 -19.15
CA PHE A 130 3.77 15.60 -17.91
C PHE A 130 3.87 14.25 -17.20
N GLY A 131 5.11 13.89 -16.85
CA GLY A 131 5.39 12.61 -16.20
C GLY A 131 6.32 11.69 -16.99
N ASN A 132 7.10 12.22 -17.94
CA ASN A 132 8.35 11.60 -18.34
C ASN A 132 9.47 12.05 -17.36
N PRO A 133 10.46 11.20 -17.07
CA PRO A 133 11.64 11.66 -16.36
C PRO A 133 12.25 12.84 -17.13
N VAL A 134 12.63 13.90 -16.42
CA VAL A 134 13.18 15.13 -17.03
C VAL A 134 14.52 14.85 -17.72
N SER A 135 15.15 13.73 -17.38
CA SER A 135 16.44 13.29 -17.88
C SER A 135 16.31 12.27 -19.02
N SER A 136 17.17 12.42 -20.02
CA SER A 136 17.41 11.45 -21.11
C SER A 136 18.24 10.26 -20.61
N GLU A 137 17.83 9.66 -19.50
CA GLU A 137 18.58 8.55 -18.91
C GLU A 137 18.51 7.31 -19.80
N PRO A 138 19.60 6.54 -19.91
CA PRO A 138 19.56 5.24 -20.56
C PRO A 138 18.49 4.33 -19.96
N THR A 139 17.87 3.48 -20.78
CA THR A 139 16.76 2.59 -20.38
C THR A 139 17.07 1.73 -19.16
N ASN A 140 18.29 1.23 -19.03
CA ASN A 140 18.74 0.45 -17.87
C ASN A 140 18.70 1.26 -16.56
N VAL A 141 19.00 2.56 -16.61
CA VAL A 141 18.93 3.46 -15.44
C VAL A 141 17.49 3.70 -15.04
N ILE A 142 16.60 3.89 -16.02
CA ILE A 142 15.15 4.04 -15.77
C ILE A 142 14.56 2.76 -15.18
N LEU A 143 14.88 1.59 -15.77
CA LEU A 143 14.40 0.31 -15.24
C LEU A 143 14.90 0.07 -13.81
N LEU A 144 16.17 0.36 -13.53
CA LEU A 144 16.70 0.27 -12.17
C LEU A 144 15.98 1.22 -11.21
N SER A 145 15.70 2.47 -11.61
CA SER A 145 15.05 3.44 -10.74
C SER A 145 13.63 3.01 -10.38
N LEU A 146 12.86 2.49 -11.34
CA LEU A 146 11.52 1.92 -11.13
C LEU A 146 11.53 0.68 -10.21
N MET A 147 12.60 -0.13 -10.24
CA MET A 147 12.76 -1.30 -9.35
C MET A 147 13.14 -0.91 -7.93
N HIS A 148 13.98 0.12 -7.80
CA HIS A 148 14.54 0.61 -6.54
C HIS A 148 13.53 1.43 -5.73
N ALA A 149 12.80 2.33 -6.39
CA ALA A 149 11.92 3.31 -5.75
C ALA A 149 10.88 2.68 -4.80
N PRO A 150 10.14 1.61 -5.18
CA PRO A 150 9.11 1.03 -4.34
C PRO A 150 9.59 0.48 -2.99
N VAL A 151 10.86 0.08 -2.91
CA VAL A 151 11.44 -0.43 -1.65
C VAL A 151 12.06 0.72 -0.87
N TRP A 152 12.93 1.50 -1.52
CA TRP A 152 13.68 2.54 -0.85
C TRP A 152 12.79 3.69 -0.35
N GLU A 153 11.91 4.20 -1.21
CA GLU A 153 11.06 5.32 -0.87
C GLU A 153 10.05 4.94 0.21
N GLU A 154 9.54 3.70 0.21
CA GLU A 154 8.62 3.26 1.26
C GLU A 154 9.31 3.10 2.62
N ILE A 155 10.58 2.67 2.65
CA ILE A 155 11.38 2.69 3.88
C ILE A 155 11.54 4.14 4.37
N VAL A 156 11.95 5.06 3.50
CA VAL A 156 12.18 6.46 3.91
C VAL A 156 10.88 7.14 4.34
N TYR A 157 9.90 7.21 3.45
CA TYR A 157 8.71 8.03 3.67
C TYR A 157 7.71 7.38 4.62
N ARG A 158 7.63 6.04 4.68
CA ARG A 158 6.64 5.36 5.53
C ARG A 158 7.21 4.92 6.85
N THR A 159 8.42 4.38 6.86
CA THR A 159 9.03 3.97 8.14
C THR A 159 9.59 5.18 8.87
N LEU A 160 10.48 5.95 8.24
CA LEU A 160 11.23 7.00 8.94
C LEU A 160 10.41 8.29 9.10
N LEU A 161 9.65 8.72 8.09
CA LEU A 161 8.90 9.99 8.13
C LEU A 161 7.47 9.88 8.66
N LEU A 162 6.86 8.69 8.64
CA LEU A 162 5.47 8.49 9.05
C LEU A 162 5.34 7.58 10.28
N GLY A 163 5.76 6.33 10.16
CA GLY A 163 5.55 5.27 11.15
C GLY A 163 6.28 5.53 12.46
N LEU A 164 7.59 5.83 12.40
CA LEU A 164 8.39 6.09 13.59
C LEU A 164 7.94 7.35 14.35
N PRO A 165 7.78 8.54 13.72
CA PRO A 165 7.29 9.72 14.43
C PRO A 165 5.88 9.51 15.00
N LEU A 166 4.97 8.93 14.21
CA LEU A 166 3.59 8.70 14.66
C LEU A 166 3.52 7.71 15.82
N TYR A 167 4.35 6.66 15.78
CA TYR A 167 4.48 5.70 16.86
C TYR A 167 4.88 6.41 18.17
N LEU A 168 5.96 7.19 18.13
CA LEU A 168 6.49 7.89 19.30
C LEU A 168 5.49 8.89 19.89
N ILE A 169 4.76 9.63 19.05
CA ILE A 169 3.86 10.70 19.49
C ILE A 169 2.48 10.18 19.93
N SER A 170 1.98 9.08 19.36
CA SER A 170 0.55 8.71 19.53
C SER A 170 0.26 7.23 19.80
N PHE A 171 1.22 6.33 19.57
CA PHE A 171 0.98 4.87 19.62
C PHE A 171 2.00 4.06 20.43
N ARG A 172 2.97 4.70 21.10
CA ARG A 172 4.04 4.01 21.87
C ARG A 172 3.53 2.95 22.85
N ASN A 173 2.40 3.22 23.50
CA ASN A 173 1.78 2.31 24.47
C ASN A 173 0.53 1.59 23.92
N LYS A 174 0.21 1.74 22.64
CA LYS A 174 -0.98 1.18 21.99
C LYS A 174 -0.65 0.09 20.97
N LEU A 175 0.55 0.15 20.41
CA LEU A 175 1.06 -0.80 19.44
C LEU A 175 2.45 -1.28 19.89
N PRO A 176 2.87 -2.49 19.51
CA PRO A 176 4.24 -2.92 19.74
C PRO A 176 5.21 -2.11 18.86
N TRP A 177 6.42 -1.90 19.37
CA TRP A 177 7.41 -0.97 18.78
C TRP A 177 7.78 -1.28 17.32
N TYR A 178 7.79 -2.55 16.92
CA TYR A 178 8.14 -2.94 15.56
C TYR A 178 7.12 -2.44 14.52
N ARG A 179 5.89 -2.10 14.93
CA ARG A 179 4.87 -1.50 14.06
C ARG A 179 5.26 -0.12 13.56
N ALA A 180 6.15 0.58 14.27
CA ALA A 180 6.77 1.81 13.76
C ALA A 180 7.47 1.59 12.40
N PHE A 181 8.00 0.39 12.17
CA PHE A 181 8.77 0.04 10.98
C PHE A 181 7.96 -0.76 9.96
N VAL A 182 7.20 -1.77 10.41
CA VAL A 182 6.46 -2.63 9.48
C VAL A 182 5.04 -2.13 9.17
N GLY A 183 4.57 -1.10 9.88
CA GLY A 183 3.23 -0.56 9.72
C GLY A 183 2.11 -1.50 10.19
N GLY A 184 0.88 -1.15 9.82
CA GLY A 184 -0.34 -1.89 10.12
C GLY A 184 -0.88 -1.67 11.54
N GLY A 185 -2.21 -1.66 11.68
CA GLY A 185 -2.89 -1.52 12.97
C GLY A 185 -2.96 -0.08 13.52
N PHE A 186 -2.47 0.92 12.80
CA PHE A 186 -2.63 2.32 13.19
C PHE A 186 -4.07 2.79 12.94
N SER A 187 -4.59 3.61 13.86
CA SER A 187 -5.82 4.36 13.63
C SER A 187 -5.51 5.61 12.83
N VAL A 188 -6.28 5.87 11.77
CA VAL A 188 -6.16 7.07 10.92
C VAL A 188 -7.30 8.05 11.22
N LYS A 189 -7.79 8.07 12.47
CA LYS A 189 -8.90 8.95 12.92
C LYS A 189 -8.42 10.10 13.79
N ASN A 190 -7.28 9.93 14.46
CA ASN A 190 -6.68 10.92 15.34
C ASN A 190 -5.93 11.99 14.55
N ARG A 191 -5.99 13.23 15.06
CA ARG A 191 -5.39 14.42 14.44
C ARG A 191 -3.92 14.21 14.08
N SER A 192 -3.13 13.59 14.96
CA SER A 192 -1.71 13.32 14.72
C SER A 192 -1.49 12.40 13.51
N SER A 193 -2.31 11.36 13.34
CA SER A 193 -2.20 10.45 12.18
C SER A 193 -2.50 11.16 10.88
N ILE A 194 -3.52 12.03 10.86
CA ILE A 194 -3.89 12.80 9.66
C ILE A 194 -2.80 13.82 9.33
N ILE A 195 -2.30 14.57 10.32
CA ILE A 195 -1.23 15.55 10.11
C ILE A 195 0.04 14.87 9.61
N MET A 196 0.48 13.79 10.26
CA MET A 196 1.69 13.07 9.84
C MET A 196 1.54 12.43 8.46
N LEU A 197 0.35 11.92 8.14
CA LEU A 197 0.05 11.41 6.80
C LEU A 197 0.21 12.52 5.77
N LEU A 198 -0.47 13.66 5.94
CA LEU A 198 -0.40 14.79 5.01
C LEU A 198 1.02 15.35 4.87
N LEU A 199 1.78 15.46 5.97
CA LEU A 199 3.17 15.90 5.94
C LEU A 199 4.07 14.92 5.16
N SER A 200 3.98 13.62 5.45
CA SER A 200 4.74 12.59 4.72
C SER A 200 4.39 12.60 3.24
N SER A 201 3.11 12.70 2.88
CA SER A 201 2.65 12.78 1.49
C SER A 201 3.11 14.06 0.79
N PHE A 202 3.14 15.19 1.49
CA PHE A 202 3.65 16.46 0.96
C PHE A 202 5.14 16.34 0.61
N PHE A 203 5.97 15.87 1.54
CA PHE A 203 7.39 15.67 1.28
C PHE A 203 7.66 14.63 0.18
N PHE A 204 6.85 13.58 0.11
CA PHE A 204 6.90 12.59 -0.96
C PHE A 204 6.61 13.21 -2.34
N GLY A 205 5.54 14.01 -2.45
CA GLY A 205 5.21 14.76 -3.66
C GLY A 205 6.28 15.78 -4.03
N SER A 206 6.78 16.54 -3.06
CA SER A 206 7.79 17.58 -3.29
C SER A 206 9.11 17.00 -3.79
N ALA A 207 9.52 15.80 -3.32
CA ALA A 207 10.73 15.15 -3.80
C ALA A 207 10.69 14.83 -5.30
N HIS A 208 9.48 14.65 -5.85
CA HIS A 208 9.31 14.39 -7.28
C HIS A 208 9.45 15.64 -8.15
N LEU A 209 9.42 16.85 -7.58
CA LEU A 209 9.59 18.10 -8.34
C LEU A 209 11.00 18.27 -8.94
N TYR A 210 11.99 17.52 -8.47
CA TYR A 210 13.36 17.59 -8.96
C TYR A 210 13.61 16.69 -10.18
N SER A 211 12.99 15.51 -10.21
CA SER A 211 13.21 14.49 -11.25
C SER A 211 12.06 14.39 -12.25
N TRP A 212 10.94 15.05 -11.94
CA TRP A 212 9.72 15.07 -12.74
C TRP A 212 9.16 16.48 -12.83
N GLU A 213 8.34 16.72 -13.85
CA GLU A 213 7.74 18.03 -14.05
C GLU A 213 6.76 18.40 -12.93
N PRO A 214 6.60 19.71 -12.60
CA PRO A 214 5.80 20.14 -11.46
C PRO A 214 4.35 19.65 -11.47
N ALA A 215 3.77 19.42 -12.64
CA ALA A 215 2.42 18.90 -12.80
C ALA A 215 2.24 17.45 -12.32
N LYS A 216 3.33 16.71 -12.04
CA LYS A 216 3.29 15.40 -11.40
C LYS A 216 2.99 15.49 -9.89
N PHE A 217 3.18 16.65 -9.28
CA PHE A 217 2.99 16.84 -7.83
C PHE A 217 1.58 16.45 -7.34
N PRO A 218 0.46 16.88 -7.95
CA PRO A 218 -0.86 16.52 -7.45
C PRO A 218 -1.13 15.01 -7.43
N SER A 219 -0.77 14.28 -8.49
CA SER A 219 -0.96 12.83 -8.54
C SER A 219 -0.07 12.10 -7.54
N VAL A 220 1.20 12.50 -7.41
CA VAL A 220 2.14 11.89 -6.47
C VAL A 220 1.78 12.22 -5.01
N PHE A 221 1.27 13.42 -4.73
CA PHE A 221 0.77 13.79 -3.41
C PHE A 221 -0.40 12.89 -3.00
N ILE A 222 -1.38 12.69 -3.90
CA ILE A 222 -2.52 11.78 -3.65
C ILE A 222 -2.04 10.32 -3.51
N ALA A 223 -1.11 9.87 -4.36
CA ALA A 223 -0.49 8.56 -4.23
C ALA A 223 0.20 8.42 -2.87
N GLY A 224 0.92 9.44 -2.41
CA GLY A 224 1.56 9.47 -1.10
C GLY A 224 0.56 9.39 0.06
N ILE A 225 -0.64 9.97 -0.06
CA ILE A 225 -1.71 9.83 0.94
C ILE A 225 -2.21 8.39 0.97
N ILE A 226 -2.42 7.80 -0.21
CA ILE A 226 -2.95 6.44 -0.32
C ILE A 226 -1.93 5.40 0.16
N LEU A 227 -0.67 5.51 -0.27
CA LEU A 227 0.44 4.67 0.19
C LEU A 227 0.64 4.80 1.70
N GLY A 228 0.65 6.01 2.24
CA GLY A 228 0.73 6.23 3.68
C GLY A 228 -0.46 5.61 4.44
N TYR A 229 -1.68 5.73 3.92
CA TYR A 229 -2.85 5.06 4.49
C TYR A 229 -2.72 3.54 4.46
N VAL A 230 -2.27 2.97 3.32
CA VAL A 230 -2.04 1.54 3.13
C VAL A 230 -0.98 1.02 4.10
N PHE A 231 0.13 1.75 4.28
CA PHE A 231 1.14 1.45 5.28
C PHE A 231 0.57 1.44 6.72
N LEU A 232 -0.20 2.46 7.09
CA LEU A 232 -0.76 2.58 8.44
C LEU A 232 -1.78 1.47 8.75
N ARG A 233 -2.61 1.08 7.78
CA ARG A 233 -3.67 0.07 7.96
C ARG A 233 -3.18 -1.35 7.76
N TYR A 234 -2.45 -1.60 6.67
CA TYR A 234 -2.11 -2.94 6.20
C TYR A 234 -0.65 -3.30 6.46
N GLY A 235 0.24 -2.32 6.33
CA GLY A 235 1.67 -2.49 6.59
C GLY A 235 2.54 -2.19 5.37
N ILE A 236 3.84 -2.26 5.59
CA ILE A 236 4.85 -1.87 4.60
C ILE A 236 4.82 -2.76 3.36
N TYR A 237 4.53 -4.06 3.51
CA TYR A 237 4.42 -4.98 2.37
C TYR A 237 3.36 -4.53 1.37
N ALA A 238 2.19 -4.09 1.86
CA ALA A 238 1.11 -3.63 1.01
C ALA A 238 1.48 -2.31 0.32
N SER A 239 2.15 -1.41 1.05
CA SER A 239 2.61 -0.14 0.50
C SER A 239 3.65 -0.35 -0.61
N ILE A 240 4.65 -1.20 -0.37
CA ILE A 240 5.67 -1.59 -1.34
C ILE A 240 5.03 -2.21 -2.58
N THR A 241 4.09 -3.15 -2.42
CA THR A 241 3.43 -3.77 -3.58
C THR A 241 2.60 -2.77 -4.37
N MET A 242 1.87 -1.87 -3.71
CA MET A 242 1.10 -0.83 -4.42
C MET A 242 2.00 0.13 -5.17
N HIS A 243 3.07 0.60 -4.53
CA HIS A 243 4.05 1.49 -5.15
C HIS A 243 4.72 0.79 -6.35
N PHE A 244 5.15 -0.46 -6.18
CA PHE A 244 5.73 -1.25 -7.25
C PHE A 244 4.78 -1.46 -8.43
N LEU A 245 3.50 -1.70 -8.17
CA LEU A 245 2.49 -1.82 -9.22
C LEU A 245 2.32 -0.52 -10.00
N VAL A 246 2.28 0.62 -9.32
CA VAL A 246 2.14 1.94 -9.95
C VAL A 246 3.36 2.23 -10.84
N ASP A 247 4.56 2.06 -10.31
CA ASP A 247 5.79 2.43 -11.00
C ASP A 247 6.19 1.42 -12.07
N PHE A 248 6.33 0.15 -11.67
CA PHE A 248 6.92 -0.85 -12.53
C PHE A 248 5.96 -1.35 -13.61
N SER A 249 4.66 -1.06 -13.54
CA SER A 249 3.75 -1.31 -14.66
C SER A 249 4.10 -0.48 -15.91
N GLY A 250 4.72 0.69 -15.75
CA GLY A 250 5.26 1.49 -16.85
C GLY A 250 6.46 0.86 -17.55
N SER A 251 7.08 -0.17 -16.95
CA SER A 251 8.27 -0.83 -17.52
C SER A 251 7.99 -1.49 -18.88
N TYR A 252 6.74 -1.88 -19.17
CA TYR A 252 6.40 -2.62 -20.38
C TYR A 252 6.79 -1.90 -21.67
N SER A 253 6.77 -0.57 -21.67
CA SER A 253 7.18 0.26 -22.82
C SER A 253 8.68 0.21 -23.12
N PHE A 254 9.48 -0.28 -22.18
CA PHE A 254 10.94 -0.39 -22.28
C PHE A 254 11.42 -1.82 -22.56
N LEU A 255 10.51 -2.80 -22.56
CA LEU A 255 10.84 -4.21 -22.76
C LEU A 255 10.53 -4.64 -24.19
N ASN A 256 11.46 -5.39 -24.78
CA ASN A 256 11.32 -5.90 -26.14
C ASN A 256 10.58 -7.24 -26.16
N GLY A 257 9.67 -7.43 -27.13
CA GLY A 257 9.02 -8.70 -27.40
C GLY A 257 7.49 -8.61 -27.44
N GLN A 258 6.86 -9.53 -28.17
CA GLN A 258 5.41 -9.52 -28.40
C GLN A 258 4.59 -9.66 -27.12
N LEU A 259 5.10 -10.39 -26.12
CA LEU A 259 4.45 -10.52 -24.82
C LEU A 259 4.28 -9.17 -24.12
N TRP A 260 5.31 -8.31 -24.12
CA TRP A 260 5.28 -7.03 -23.42
C TRP A 260 4.42 -5.99 -24.13
N ILE A 261 4.31 -6.07 -25.45
CA ILE A 261 3.37 -5.26 -26.25
C ILE A 261 1.91 -5.65 -25.91
N ILE A 262 1.63 -6.94 -25.79
CA ILE A 262 0.31 -7.41 -25.36
C ILE A 262 0.05 -6.97 -23.92
N ALA A 263 1.03 -7.10 -23.02
CA ALA A 263 0.92 -6.69 -21.63
C ALA A 263 0.67 -5.18 -21.47
N SER A 264 1.34 -4.33 -22.27
CA SER A 264 1.11 -2.88 -22.26
C SER A 264 -0.28 -2.51 -22.78
N THR A 265 -0.77 -3.23 -23.79
CA THR A 265 -2.15 -3.05 -24.28
C THR A 265 -3.18 -3.43 -23.21
N ILE A 266 -2.99 -4.59 -22.55
CA ILE A 266 -3.85 -5.04 -21.44
C ILE A 266 -3.82 -4.04 -20.28
N LEU A 267 -2.63 -3.55 -19.91
CA LEU A 267 -2.48 -2.53 -18.88
C LEU A 267 -3.25 -1.26 -19.25
N GLY A 268 -3.13 -0.76 -20.48
CA GLY A 268 -3.87 0.41 -20.95
C GLY A 268 -5.39 0.25 -20.79
N LEU A 269 -5.93 -0.91 -21.16
CA LEU A 269 -7.36 -1.22 -20.98
C LEU A 269 -7.77 -1.22 -19.50
N PHE A 270 -6.96 -1.80 -18.62
CA PHE A 270 -7.22 -1.79 -17.18
C PHE A 270 -7.04 -0.41 -16.55
N MET A 271 -6.09 0.40 -17.01
CA MET A 271 -5.95 1.78 -16.55
C MET A 271 -7.20 2.61 -16.87
N ILE A 272 -7.79 2.44 -18.06
CA ILE A 272 -9.08 3.08 -18.40
C ILE A 272 -10.21 2.57 -17.50
N LEU A 273 -10.29 1.25 -17.27
CA LEU A 273 -11.27 0.67 -16.34
C LEU A 273 -11.13 1.26 -14.94
N TRP A 274 -9.91 1.29 -14.40
CA TRP A 274 -9.60 1.84 -13.09
C TRP A 274 -9.86 3.34 -13.03
N PHE A 275 -9.58 4.09 -14.09
CA PHE A 275 -9.92 5.51 -14.18
C PHE A 275 -11.41 5.75 -13.96
N VAL A 276 -12.26 5.03 -14.70
CA VAL A 276 -13.72 5.16 -14.64
C VAL A 276 -14.25 4.73 -13.28
N VAL A 277 -13.74 3.63 -12.72
CA VAL A 277 -14.26 3.03 -11.49
C VAL A 277 -13.70 3.70 -10.23
N GLY A 278 -12.46 4.22 -10.26
CA GLY A 278 -11.80 4.86 -9.13
C GLY A 278 -12.39 6.21 -8.77
N ILE A 279 -12.95 6.97 -9.72
CA ILE A 279 -13.60 8.26 -9.46
C ILE A 279 -14.76 8.12 -8.45
N PRO A 280 -15.73 7.21 -8.63
CA PRO A 280 -16.75 6.93 -7.61
C PRO A 280 -16.16 6.57 -6.23
N TYR A 281 -15.11 5.74 -6.18
CA TYR A 281 -14.49 5.33 -4.92
C TYR A 281 -13.80 6.48 -4.19
N TYR A 282 -13.22 7.43 -4.93
CA TYR A 282 -12.69 8.66 -4.33
C TYR A 282 -13.78 9.40 -3.54
N PHE A 283 -14.94 9.66 -4.14
CA PHE A 283 -16.04 10.34 -3.45
C PHE A 283 -16.61 9.54 -2.29
N ILE A 284 -16.66 8.20 -2.39
CA ILE A 284 -17.06 7.32 -1.29
C ILE A 284 -16.11 7.50 -0.10
N TYR A 285 -14.79 7.42 -0.32
CA TYR A 285 -13.81 7.53 0.75
C TYR A 285 -13.68 8.94 1.32
N LEU A 286 -13.80 9.96 0.47
CA LEU A 286 -13.88 11.34 0.89
C LEU A 286 -15.11 11.55 1.80
N GLY A 287 -16.26 11.01 1.40
CA GLY A 287 -17.48 11.02 2.19
C GLY A 287 -17.37 10.26 3.52
N GLU A 288 -16.65 9.14 3.57
CA GLU A 288 -16.37 8.41 4.81
C GLU A 288 -15.53 9.24 5.80
N ILE A 289 -14.55 10.01 5.29
CA ILE A 289 -13.69 10.88 6.09
C ILE A 289 -14.48 12.09 6.62
N PHE A 290 -15.26 12.77 5.76
CA PHE A 290 -15.95 14.01 6.13
C PHE A 290 -17.32 13.81 6.81
N SER A 291 -18.04 12.74 6.50
CA SER A 291 -19.37 12.53 7.09
C SER A 291 -19.32 12.24 8.58
N GLY A 292 -18.14 11.98 9.16
CA GLY A 292 -17.99 11.68 10.59
C GLY A 292 -18.94 10.58 11.07
N LYS A 293 -19.49 9.77 10.15
CA LYS A 293 -20.49 8.75 10.48
C LYS A 293 -19.75 7.82 11.41
N LYS A 294 -20.12 7.89 12.70
CA LYS A 294 -19.81 6.86 13.68
C LYS A 294 -20.19 5.57 12.97
N VAL A 295 -19.17 4.82 12.55
CA VAL A 295 -19.32 3.41 12.22
C VAL A 295 -20.18 2.87 13.34
N ASP A 296 -21.30 2.26 12.98
CA ASP A 296 -22.29 1.80 13.95
C ASP A 296 -21.56 0.96 14.99
N ARG A 297 -21.34 1.57 16.16
CA ARG A 297 -20.59 0.99 17.27
C ARG A 297 -21.38 -0.15 17.89
N SER A 298 -22.57 -0.49 17.40
CA SER A 298 -23.27 -1.72 17.80
C SER A 298 -22.42 -2.96 17.51
N LYS A 299 -21.76 -3.03 16.35
CA LYS A 299 -20.89 -4.16 15.97
C LYS A 299 -19.48 -4.07 16.55
N GLU A 300 -18.99 -2.85 16.78
CA GLU A 300 -17.72 -2.65 17.50
C GLU A 300 -17.91 -2.95 18.99
N LYS A 301 -19.09 -2.70 19.60
CA LYS A 301 -19.44 -3.12 20.97
C LYS A 301 -19.60 -4.63 21.15
N GLU A 302 -20.08 -5.35 20.13
CA GLU A 302 -20.09 -6.82 20.18
C GLU A 302 -18.66 -7.40 20.19
N MET A 303 -17.67 -6.71 19.61
CA MET A 303 -16.24 -7.06 19.70
C MET A 303 -15.48 -6.36 20.84
N GLU A 304 -15.89 -5.19 21.33
CA GLU A 304 -15.31 -4.51 22.50
C GLU A 304 -15.70 -5.22 23.80
N ASN A 305 -16.75 -6.04 23.78
CA ASN A 305 -17.02 -7.00 24.85
C ASN A 305 -16.06 -8.21 24.87
N LEU A 306 -15.13 -8.32 23.92
CA LEU A 306 -14.07 -9.33 23.92
C LEU A 306 -12.73 -8.82 24.45
N VAL A 307 -12.60 -7.52 24.76
CA VAL A 307 -11.39 -6.95 25.38
C VAL A 307 -11.78 -5.88 26.39
N LEU A 308 -12.62 -6.24 27.36
CA LEU A 308 -12.79 -5.44 28.58
C LEU A 308 -11.51 -5.56 29.42
N GLY A 309 -10.44 -4.83 29.07
CA GLY A 309 -9.38 -4.26 29.94
C GLY A 309 -8.81 -5.02 31.14
N TYR A 310 -9.17 -6.27 31.35
CA TYR A 310 -8.87 -7.11 32.50
C TYR A 310 -8.14 -8.34 31.95
N ARG A 311 -6.94 -8.62 32.48
CA ARG A 311 -6.30 -9.91 32.26
C ARG A 311 -7.15 -10.96 32.96
N ILE A 312 -8.05 -11.60 32.23
CA ILE A 312 -8.71 -12.81 32.70
C ILE A 312 -7.61 -13.88 32.70
N GLN A 313 -7.23 -14.35 33.88
CA GLN A 313 -6.34 -15.49 34.02
C GLN A 313 -7.19 -16.72 34.33
N CYS A 314 -6.86 -17.83 33.69
CA CYS A 314 -7.47 -19.11 33.99
C CYS A 314 -7.25 -19.41 35.49
N PRO A 315 -8.30 -19.63 36.30
CA PRO A 315 -8.15 -19.87 37.72
C PRO A 315 -7.41 -21.19 38.02
N TYR A 316 -7.29 -22.08 37.03
CA TYR A 316 -6.64 -23.38 37.16
C TYR A 316 -5.17 -23.40 36.71
N CYS A 317 -4.78 -22.57 35.73
CA CYS A 317 -3.42 -22.64 35.15
C CYS A 317 -2.75 -21.28 34.86
N GLY A 318 -3.41 -20.16 35.14
CA GLY A 318 -2.86 -18.82 34.94
C GLY A 318 -2.74 -18.34 33.49
N PHE A 319 -3.12 -19.17 32.51
CA PHE A 319 -3.09 -18.82 31.08
C PHE A 319 -4.20 -17.80 30.72
N ASP A 320 -3.96 -16.97 29.71
CA ASP A 320 -4.77 -15.79 29.39
C ASP A 320 -5.50 -15.85 28.03
N GLN A 321 -5.48 -17.00 27.36
CA GLN A 321 -6.23 -17.22 26.12
C GLN A 321 -7.38 -18.23 26.32
N PHE A 322 -8.55 -17.89 25.78
CA PHE A 322 -9.81 -18.62 26.01
C PHE A 322 -10.62 -18.76 24.72
N ARG A 323 -11.49 -19.78 24.70
CA ARG A 323 -12.58 -19.98 23.74
C ARG A 323 -13.91 -19.71 24.45
N TYR A 324 -14.76 -18.87 23.86
CA TYR A 324 -16.14 -18.68 24.32
C TYR A 324 -17.01 -19.86 23.87
N LEU A 325 -17.83 -20.38 24.78
CA LEU A 325 -18.82 -21.40 24.51
C LEU A 325 -20.23 -20.79 24.44
N GLU A 326 -21.15 -21.45 23.74
CA GLU A 326 -22.51 -20.95 23.49
C GLU A 326 -23.34 -20.76 24.78
N ASP A 327 -22.96 -21.45 25.86
CA ASP A 327 -23.61 -21.36 27.17
C ASP A 327 -23.09 -20.18 28.03
N GLY A 328 -22.27 -19.30 27.44
CA GLY A 328 -21.65 -18.16 28.12
C GLY A 328 -20.46 -18.52 29.02
N SER A 329 -19.97 -19.76 28.99
CA SER A 329 -18.74 -20.16 29.70
C SER A 329 -17.47 -19.93 28.87
N LEU A 330 -16.34 -19.81 29.55
CA LEU A 330 -15.00 -19.69 28.97
C LEU A 330 -14.27 -21.03 29.10
N GLN A 331 -13.66 -21.49 28.01
CA GLN A 331 -12.75 -22.65 28.02
C GLN A 331 -11.30 -22.19 27.85
N CYS A 332 -10.42 -22.54 28.79
CA CYS A 332 -9.00 -22.26 28.68
C CYS A 332 -8.38 -23.06 27.52
N LEU A 333 -7.63 -22.40 26.63
CA LEU A 333 -6.97 -23.08 25.50
C LEU A 333 -5.76 -23.94 25.90
N ARG A 334 -5.24 -23.75 27.12
CA ARG A 334 -4.08 -24.52 27.61
C ARG A 334 -4.48 -25.79 28.37
N CYS A 335 -5.33 -25.67 29.39
CA CYS A 335 -5.71 -26.81 30.24
C CYS A 335 -7.12 -27.35 29.96
N GLY A 336 -7.87 -26.74 29.05
CA GLY A 336 -9.22 -27.20 28.67
C GLY A 336 -10.32 -26.95 29.71
N SER A 337 -9.98 -26.39 30.88
CA SER A 337 -10.93 -26.10 31.97
C SER A 337 -12.00 -25.10 31.54
N LYS A 338 -13.25 -25.33 31.96
CA LYS A 338 -14.39 -24.44 31.72
C LYS A 338 -14.74 -23.65 33.00
N PHE A 339 -14.97 -22.36 32.90
CA PHE A 339 -15.39 -21.50 34.02
C PHE A 339 -16.22 -20.31 33.55
N ARG A 340 -16.99 -19.68 34.45
CA ARG A 340 -17.79 -18.47 34.17
C ARG A 340 -17.21 -17.29 34.93
N LEU A 341 -17.27 -16.10 34.33
CA LEU A 341 -16.98 -14.86 35.04
C LEU A 341 -18.21 -14.48 35.84
N GLU A 342 -18.11 -14.49 37.17
CA GLU A 342 -19.12 -13.85 38.00
C GLU A 342 -19.03 -12.34 37.76
N LYS A 343 -20.15 -11.75 37.31
CA LYS A 343 -20.28 -10.29 37.31
C LYS A 343 -20.28 -9.84 38.77
N LYS A 344 -19.20 -9.20 39.20
CA LYS A 344 -19.22 -8.38 40.42
C LYS A 344 -19.90 -7.06 40.16
#